data_AF-A0A2R6NDL3-F1
#
_entry.id   AF-A0A2R6NDL3-F1
#
_cell.length_a   1.000
_cell.length_b   1.000
_cell.length_c   1.000
_cell.angle_alpha   90.00
_cell.angle_beta   90.00
_cell.angle_gamma   90.00
#
_symmetry.space_group_name_H-M   'P 1'
#
loop_
_entity.id
_entity.type
_entity.pdbx_description
1 polymer ?
#
loop_
_entity_poly.entity_id
_entity_poly.type
_entity_poly.pdbx_seq_one_letter_code
_entity_poly.pdbx_strand_id
1 'polypeptide(L)' 'MTMPQNLIRLKGAVQEYDWGKEGSQSMVAHLAPNAIGEEFELEESKSYAEASMLS' A
#
# COMPACT_ATOMS: atom_id res chain seq x y z
N MET A 1 -20.66 6.48 15.30
CA MET A 1 -19.39 6.47 16.07
C MET A 1 -18.64 7.74 15.71
N THR A 2 -18.26 8.56 16.69
CA THR A 2 -17.46 9.77 16.46
C THR A 2 -15.98 9.39 16.33
N MET A 3 -15.30 9.95 15.33
CA MET A 3 -13.85 9.74 15.14
C MET A 3 -13.07 10.35 16.32
N PRO A 4 -12.09 9.65 16.91
CA PRO A 4 -11.29 10.20 18.00
C PRO A 4 -10.49 11.42 17.51
N GLN A 5 -10.47 12.50 18.29
CA GLN A 5 -9.81 13.76 17.90
C GLN A 5 -8.29 13.64 17.72
N ASN A 6 -7.68 12.59 18.28
CA ASN A 6 -6.24 12.32 18.23
C ASN A 6 -5.89 11.06 17.42
N LEU A 7 -6.78 10.61 16.53
CA LEU A 7 -6.55 9.47 15.65
C LEU A 7 -6.58 9.92 14.19
N ILE A 8 -5.46 9.75 13.50
CA ILE A 8 -5.34 9.99 12.06
C ILE A 8 -4.98 8.70 11.34
N ARG A 9 -5.56 8.49 10.15
CA ARG A 9 -5.15 7.41 9.24
C ARG A 9 -4.06 7.96 8.34
N LEU A 10 -2.88 7.35 8.38
CA LEU A 10 -1.80 7.68 7.45
C LEU A 10 -2.09 7.07 6.08
N LYS A 11 -1.70 7.79 5.03
CA LYS A 11 -1.59 7.23 3.68
C LYS A 11 -0.14 6.84 3.43
N GLY A 12 0.05 5.64 2.90
CA GLY A 12 1.35 5.15 2.47
C GLY A 12 1.62 5.39 0.99
N ALA A 13 2.83 5.03 0.57
CA ALA A 13 3.26 4.90 -0.82
C ALA A 13 3.86 3.51 -1.06
N VAL A 14 3.73 3.00 -2.28
CA VAL A 14 4.34 1.74 -2.72
C VAL A 14 5.67 2.04 -3.39
N GLN A 15 6.68 1.24 -3.05
CA GLN A 15 7.94 1.22 -3.76
C GLN A 15 8.04 0.00 -4.67
N GLU A 16 8.34 0.23 -5.93
CA GLU A 16 8.28 -0.76 -7.01
C GLU A 16 9.68 -1.22 -7.42
N TYR A 17 10.48 -1.66 -6.45
CA TYR A 17 11.84 -2.13 -6.72
C TYR A 17 11.84 -3.54 -7.31
N ASP A 18 12.78 -3.83 -8.21
CA ASP A 18 12.89 -5.11 -8.92
C ASP A 18 13.03 -6.35 -8.03
N TRP A 19 13.44 -6.18 -6.77
CA TRP A 19 13.57 -7.28 -5.80
C TRP A 19 12.24 -7.68 -5.13
N GLY A 20 11.20 -6.85 -5.27
CA GLY A 20 9.87 -7.13 -4.74
C GLY A 20 9.20 -8.33 -5.41
N LYS A 21 8.09 -8.79 -4.80
CA LYS A 21 7.25 -9.81 -5.44
C LYS A 21 6.33 -9.16 -6.45
N GLU A 22 6.05 -9.87 -7.53
CA GLU A 22 5.17 -9.38 -8.60
C GLU A 22 3.69 -9.54 -8.24
N GLY A 23 2.89 -8.54 -8.57
CA GLY A 23 1.44 -8.62 -8.61
C GLY A 23 0.81 -9.16 -7.32
N SER A 24 -0.15 -10.05 -7.51
CA SER A 24 -0.87 -10.75 -6.43
C SER A 24 0.02 -11.66 -5.57
N GLN A 25 1.30 -11.84 -5.88
CA GLN A 25 2.21 -12.59 -5.00
C GLN A 25 2.80 -11.70 -3.89
N SER A 26 2.66 -10.39 -4.01
CA SER A 26 3.16 -9.43 -3.03
C SER A 26 2.17 -9.15 -1.91
N MET A 27 2.65 -9.25 -0.68
CA MET A 27 1.89 -8.78 0.50
C MET A 27 1.65 -7.27 0.44
N VAL A 28 2.57 -6.50 -0.15
CA VAL A 28 2.40 -5.06 -0.34
C VAL A 28 1.21 -4.80 -1.25
N ALA A 29 1.11 -5.49 -2.38
CA ALA A 29 -0.04 -5.40 -3.30
C ALA A 29 -1.38 -5.73 -2.62
N HIS A 30 -1.41 -6.77 -1.78
CA HIS A 30 -2.63 -7.13 -1.05
C HIS A 30 -3.06 -6.09 -0.02
N LEU A 31 -2.11 -5.43 0.65
CA LEU A 31 -2.39 -4.43 1.67
C LEU A 31 -2.58 -3.02 1.09
N ALA A 32 -2.14 -2.79 -0.15
CA ALA A 32 -2.12 -1.48 -0.77
C ALA A 32 -3.50 -0.78 -0.86
N PRO A 33 -4.63 -1.47 -1.14
CA PRO A 33 -5.95 -0.81 -1.08
C PRO A 33 -6.26 -0.16 0.27
N ASN A 34 -5.76 -0.74 1.37
CA ASN A 34 -5.96 -0.21 2.71
C ASN A 34 -4.85 0.77 3.14
N ALA A 35 -3.61 0.56 2.67
CA ALA A 35 -2.47 1.38 3.08
C ALA A 35 -2.32 2.66 2.23
N ILE A 36 -2.59 2.58 0.93
CA ILE A 36 -2.38 3.64 -0.06
C ILE A 36 -3.70 4.36 -0.34
N GLY A 37 -4.75 3.57 -0.62
CA GLY A 37 -6.09 4.05 -0.89
C GLY A 37 -6.84 3.13 -1.84
N GLU A 38 -8.15 3.36 -1.96
CA GLU A 38 -9.04 2.59 -2.85
C GLU A 38 -8.72 2.82 -4.32
N GLU A 39 -7.98 3.88 -4.64
CA GLU A 39 -7.43 4.20 -5.95
C GLU A 39 -6.27 3.28 -6.39
N PHE A 40 -5.76 2.41 -5.52
CA PHE A 40 -4.70 1.48 -5.87
C PHE A 40 -5.20 0.40 -6.83
N GLU A 41 -4.61 0.35 -8.02
CA GLU A 41 -4.86 -0.69 -9.02
C GLU A 41 -3.68 -1.67 -9.08
N LEU A 42 -3.99 -2.96 -9.00
CA LEU A 42 -3.00 -4.03 -9.06
C LEU A 42 -2.60 -4.32 -10.50
N GLU A 43 -1.30 -4.27 -10.77
CA GLU A 43 -0.68 -4.67 -12.03
C GLU A 43 0.11 -5.97 -11.81
N GLU A 44 -0.32 -7.08 -12.42
CA GLU A 44 0.26 -8.40 -12.14
C GLU A 44 1.74 -8.53 -12.54
N SER A 45 2.20 -7.78 -13.55
CA SER A 45 3.60 -7.79 -14.01
C SER A 45 4.51 -6.84 -13.24
N LYS A 46 3.99 -6.12 -12.25
CA LYS A 46 4.73 -5.07 -11.54
C LYS A 46 5.26 -5.60 -10.22
N SER A 47 6.48 -5.22 -9.87
CA SER A 47 7.07 -5.56 -8.59
C SER A 47 6.59 -4.61 -7.50
N TYR A 48 6.13 -5.16 -6.38
CA TYR A 48 5.70 -4.43 -5.20
C TYR A 48 6.59 -4.81 -4.02
N ALA A 49 7.56 -3.95 -3.72
CA ALA A 49 8.67 -4.26 -2.82
C ALA A 49 8.42 -3.79 -1.38
N GLU A 50 7.98 -2.54 -1.22
CA GLU A 50 7.76 -1.93 0.10
C GLU A 50 6.48 -1.09 0.13
N ALA A 51 5.91 -0.95 1.32
CA ALA A 51 4.91 0.08 1.63
C ALA A 51 5.48 1.01 2.71
N SER A 52 5.65 2.28 2.37
CA SER A 52 6.18 3.29 3.28
C SER A 52 5.05 4.19 3.77
N MET A 53 4.97 4.42 5.08
CA MET A 53 4.03 5.39 5.65
C MET A 53 4.65 6.79 5.55
N LEU A 54 3.93 7.72 4.93
CA LEU A 54 4.35 9.12 4.90
C LEU A 54 4.02 9.74 6.26
N SER A 55 5.05 10.12 7.03
CA SER A 55 4.94 10.83 8.31
C SER A 55 5.10 12.33 8.13
#